data_AF-A0A845RD18-F1
#
_entry.id   AF-A0A845RD18-F1
#
_cell.length_a   1.000
_cell.length_b   1.000
_cell.length_c   1.000
_cell.angle_alpha   90.00
_cell.angle_beta   90.00
_cell.angle_gamma   90.00
#
_symmetry.space_group_name_H-M   'P 1'
#
loop_
_entity.id
_entity.type
_entity.pdbx_description
1 polymer ?
#
loop_
_entity_poly.entity_id
_entity_poly.type
_entity_poly.pdbx_seq_one_letter_code
_entity_poly.pdbx_strand_id
1 'polypeptide(L)'
;MKTWKTLSKAILPILAMLVLAPSAHAAADYSFETTAPQDYYKSTSYEDIYGSQYNYGGKNVVDYQIPELEYGVQSTTMTGVMERTTLPGLQQSVATGGSGYSVAGGGPITELVEAGKPGSAVTPTPTIPTSPTYQPPSYTSAEGMAYKDGHIGTIKIPSLKIDMKLWEGETNASMRKGLGHYSSTSAWDGNVGACGHNRGTKYAIGTIKNLKQGDTITYTTMYGTRTYAVTLVKTISNTDWSYLQATSDNRLTLTTCLADHPESRVVVQAVEVRS
;
A
#
# COMPACT_ATOMS: atom_id res chain seq x y z
N MET A 1 10.02 53.38 49.00
CA MET A 1 9.68 51.94 48.99
C MET A 1 8.84 51.48 47.78
N LYS A 2 8.81 52.22 46.66
CA LYS A 2 7.97 51.88 45.49
C LYS A 2 8.72 51.29 44.29
N THR A 3 10.05 51.35 44.28
CA THR A 3 10.92 50.83 43.20
C THR A 3 11.37 49.38 43.41
N TRP A 4 11.22 48.82 44.62
CA TRP A 4 11.59 47.42 44.90
C TRP A 4 10.53 46.41 44.43
N LYS A 5 9.26 46.83 44.30
CA LYS A 5 8.15 45.94 43.92
C LYS A 5 8.03 45.72 42.40
N THR A 6 8.74 46.47 41.58
CA THR A 6 8.76 46.30 40.11
C THR A 6 9.87 45.34 39.66
N LEU A 7 10.99 45.26 40.38
CA LEU A 7 12.06 44.29 40.10
C LEU A 7 11.65 42.84 40.41
N SER A 8 10.79 42.62 41.41
CA SER A 8 10.32 41.27 41.78
C SER A 8 9.28 40.69 40.81
N LYS A 9 8.69 41.50 39.93
CA LYS A 9 7.66 41.06 38.97
C LYS A 9 8.22 40.71 37.58
N ALA A 10 9.46 41.09 37.28
CA ALA A 10 10.13 40.74 36.02
C ALA A 10 11.03 39.50 36.13
N ILE A 11 11.36 39.05 37.34
CA ILE A 11 12.25 37.88 37.55
C ILE A 11 11.46 36.55 37.52
N LEU A 12 10.18 36.56 37.88
CA LEU A 12 9.33 35.35 37.85
C LEU A 12 8.98 34.80 36.45
N PRO A 13 8.74 35.61 35.39
CA PRO A 13 8.47 35.04 34.06
C PRO A 13 9.72 34.54 33.34
N ILE A 14 10.92 35.04 33.69
CA ILE A 14 12.19 34.59 33.06
C ILE A 14 12.63 33.24 33.63
N LEU A 15 12.37 32.97 34.92
CA LEU A 15 12.67 31.66 35.51
C LEU A 15 11.67 30.57 35.07
N ALA A 16 10.43 30.94 34.71
CA ALA A 16 9.42 30.00 34.20
C ALA A 16 9.64 29.60 32.72
N MET A 17 10.29 30.44 31.91
CA MET A 17 10.64 30.09 30.52
C MET A 17 11.88 29.19 30.39
N LEU A 18 12.63 28.97 31.48
CA LEU A 18 13.80 28.07 31.48
C LEU A 18 13.44 26.61 31.83
N VAL A 19 12.18 26.32 32.18
CA VAL A 19 11.71 24.98 32.61
C VAL A 19 10.95 24.23 31.50
N LEU A 20 10.85 24.79 30.29
CA LEU A 20 10.18 24.16 29.14
C LEU A 20 11.10 23.92 27.92
N ALA A 21 12.42 23.84 28.13
CA ALA A 21 13.27 23.23 27.12
C ALA A 21 13.03 21.70 27.14
N PRO A 22 12.60 21.06 26.04
CA PRO A 22 12.61 19.62 25.95
C PRO A 22 14.07 19.18 26.09
N SER A 23 14.40 18.52 27.19
CA SER A 23 15.64 17.77 27.32
C SER A 23 15.61 16.68 26.26
N ALA A 24 16.22 16.95 25.11
CA ALA A 24 16.56 15.98 24.08
C ALA A 24 17.68 15.04 24.57
N HIS A 25 17.50 14.42 25.73
CA HIS A 25 18.47 13.51 26.35
C HIS A 25 17.71 12.51 27.23
N ALA A 26 16.99 11.60 26.58
CA ALA A 26 16.59 10.33 27.15
C ALA A 26 16.38 9.32 26.02
N ALA A 27 17.35 9.21 25.10
CA ALA A 27 17.64 7.90 24.55
C ALA A 27 18.32 7.15 25.70
N ALA A 28 17.59 6.24 26.34
CA ALA A 28 18.21 5.31 27.25
C ALA A 28 19.14 4.45 26.40
N ASP A 29 20.44 4.72 26.46
CA ASP A 29 21.47 3.85 25.89
C ASP A 29 21.44 2.54 26.69
N TYR A 30 20.59 1.61 26.27
CA TYR A 30 20.60 0.24 26.77
C TYR A 30 21.79 -0.47 26.15
N SER A 31 22.94 -0.43 26.83
CA SER A 31 24.04 -1.36 26.56
C SER A 31 23.87 -2.59 27.44
N PHE A 32 23.48 -3.72 26.86
CA PHE A 32 23.63 -5.03 27.49
C PHE A 32 24.78 -5.76 26.81
N GLU A 33 25.80 -6.14 27.58
CA GLU A 33 26.88 -6.98 27.07
C GLU A 33 26.35 -8.42 26.98
N THR A 34 26.19 -8.93 25.76
CA THR A 34 25.95 -10.35 25.54
C THR A 34 27.30 -11.05 25.48
N THR A 35 27.77 -11.58 26.61
CA THR A 35 28.88 -12.55 26.60
C THR A 35 28.34 -13.88 26.08
N ALA A 36 28.01 -13.93 24.78
CA ALA A 36 27.70 -15.18 24.12
C ALA A 36 29.01 -15.97 24.02
N PRO A 37 29.06 -17.24 24.49
CA PRO A 37 30.19 -18.10 24.19
C PRO A 37 30.33 -18.18 22.66
N GLN A 38 31.56 -17.96 22.15
CA GLN A 38 31.87 -17.96 20.72
C GLN A 38 31.47 -19.27 20.01
N ASP A 39 31.26 -20.34 20.79
CA ASP A 39 30.94 -21.68 20.30
C ASP A 39 29.42 -21.99 20.24
N TYR A 40 28.54 -20.98 20.28
CA TYR A 40 27.09 -21.22 20.25
C TYR A 40 26.64 -21.96 18.98
N TYR A 41 27.39 -21.80 17.88
CA TYR A 41 27.23 -22.58 16.66
C TYR A 41 28.45 -23.48 16.47
N LYS A 42 28.21 -24.75 16.11
CA LYS A 42 29.28 -25.66 15.69
C LYS A 42 29.85 -25.18 14.36
N SER A 43 31.18 -25.24 14.20
CA SER A 43 31.88 -24.92 12.96
C SER A 43 31.23 -25.66 11.79
N THR A 44 30.94 -24.93 10.71
CA THR A 44 30.45 -25.54 9.47
C THR A 44 31.62 -25.83 8.54
N SER A 45 31.46 -26.78 7.61
CA SER A 45 32.50 -27.11 6.63
C SER A 45 32.92 -25.90 5.77
N TYR A 46 32.09 -24.87 5.71
CA TYR A 46 32.38 -23.62 5.01
C TYR A 46 33.42 -22.77 5.77
N GLU A 47 33.33 -22.70 7.10
CA GLU A 47 34.25 -21.93 7.94
C GLU A 47 35.66 -22.56 7.99
N ASP A 48 35.77 -23.88 7.99
CA ASP A 48 37.05 -24.61 7.99
C ASP A 48 37.81 -24.45 6.66
N ILE A 49 37.10 -24.30 5.53
CA ILE A 49 37.70 -24.18 4.19
C ILE A 49 38.11 -22.73 3.89
N TYR A 50 37.32 -21.75 4.33
CA TYR A 50 37.52 -20.34 3.95
C TYR A 50 37.97 -19.44 5.10
N GLY A 51 38.18 -19.97 6.31
CA GLY A 51 38.69 -19.22 7.47
C GLY A 51 37.78 -18.08 7.91
N SER A 52 36.51 -18.13 7.55
CA SER A 52 35.51 -17.06 7.70
C SER A 52 34.73 -17.18 9.01
N GLN A 53 35.43 -17.41 10.11
CA GLN A 53 34.79 -17.55 11.42
C GLN A 53 34.17 -16.21 11.85
N TYR A 54 32.89 -16.25 12.21
CA TYR A 54 32.13 -15.05 12.57
C TYR A 54 32.56 -14.51 13.95
N ASN A 55 33.21 -13.35 13.96
CA ASN A 55 33.60 -12.60 15.14
C ASN A 55 32.43 -11.76 15.66
N TYR A 56 31.72 -12.29 16.65
CA TYR A 56 30.68 -11.52 17.34
C TYR A 56 31.26 -10.29 18.06
N GLY A 57 30.86 -9.09 17.65
CA GLY A 57 31.35 -7.82 18.22
C GLY A 57 32.74 -7.37 17.74
N GLY A 58 33.38 -8.15 16.86
CA GLY A 58 34.63 -7.81 16.19
C GLY A 58 34.44 -7.62 14.69
N LYS A 59 35.49 -7.19 13.99
CA LYS A 59 35.43 -7.01 12.53
C LYS A 59 35.40 -8.36 11.81
N ASN A 60 34.41 -8.54 10.96
CA ASN A 60 34.24 -9.74 10.12
C ASN A 60 34.82 -9.53 8.72
N VAL A 61 35.15 -10.63 8.04
CA VAL A 61 35.70 -10.59 6.67
C VAL A 61 34.72 -9.90 5.69
N VAL A 62 33.41 -10.04 5.94
CA VAL A 62 32.34 -9.40 5.14
C VAL A 62 32.14 -7.92 5.45
N ASP A 63 32.64 -7.41 6.59
CA ASP A 63 32.49 -5.99 6.95
C ASP A 63 33.32 -5.07 6.04
N TYR A 64 34.41 -5.58 5.45
CA TYR A 64 35.24 -4.82 4.51
C TYR A 64 34.55 -4.53 3.17
N GLN A 65 33.41 -5.16 2.88
CA GLN A 65 32.67 -4.96 1.62
C GLN A 65 31.50 -3.99 1.73
N ILE A 66 31.22 -3.44 2.93
CA ILE A 66 30.09 -2.54 3.15
C ILE A 66 30.62 -1.11 3.34
N PRO A 67 30.55 -0.23 2.32
CA PRO A 67 30.89 1.18 2.53
C PRO A 67 29.88 1.84 3.48
N GLU A 68 30.35 2.77 4.33
CA GLU A 68 29.48 3.59 5.18
C GLU A 68 28.48 4.37 4.31
N LEU A 69 27.20 4.24 4.62
CA LEU A 69 26.14 4.88 3.84
C LEU A 69 25.84 6.28 4.38
N GLU A 70 25.70 7.24 3.47
CA GLU A 70 25.30 8.61 3.78
C GLU A 70 23.84 8.64 4.29
N TYR A 71 23.59 9.42 5.33
CA TYR A 71 22.31 9.48 6.05
C TYR A 71 21.15 9.83 5.11
N GLY A 72 20.12 8.97 5.06
CA GLY A 72 18.89 9.17 4.27
C GLY A 72 18.72 8.25 3.06
N VAL A 73 19.68 7.35 2.78
CA VAL A 73 19.59 6.36 1.70
C VAL A 73 19.32 4.96 2.26
N GLN A 74 18.28 4.28 1.78
CA GLN A 74 17.96 2.91 2.21
C GLN A 74 18.97 1.91 1.61
N SER A 75 19.56 1.09 2.47
CA SER A 75 20.54 0.06 2.10
C SER A 75 19.88 -1.21 1.58
N THR A 76 20.34 -1.76 0.45
CA THR A 76 19.94 -3.10 -0.02
C THR A 76 20.91 -4.21 0.41
N THR A 77 21.99 -3.89 1.14
CA THR A 77 23.10 -4.82 1.41
C THR A 77 22.74 -5.96 2.39
N MET A 78 21.59 -5.87 3.06
CA MET A 78 21.05 -6.98 3.88
C MET A 78 20.29 -8.03 3.05
N THR A 79 20.20 -7.86 1.72
CA THR A 79 19.58 -8.87 0.84
C THR A 79 20.63 -9.84 0.30
N GLY A 80 21.00 -10.80 1.14
CA GLY A 80 21.40 -12.14 0.70
C GLY A 80 22.85 -12.37 0.26
N VAL A 81 23.71 -12.75 1.21
CA VAL A 81 24.72 -13.80 0.98
C VAL A 81 24.32 -15.03 1.79
N MET A 82 23.10 -15.53 1.55
CA MET A 82 22.80 -16.93 1.85
C MET A 82 23.43 -17.71 0.69
N GLU A 83 24.40 -18.57 0.98
CA GLU A 83 24.97 -19.50 0.02
C GLU A 83 23.83 -20.19 -0.74
N ARG A 84 23.83 -20.08 -2.08
CA ARG A 84 22.81 -20.69 -2.93
C ARG A 84 22.91 -22.20 -2.78
N THR A 85 22.05 -22.81 -1.96
CA THR A 85 21.76 -24.23 -2.09
C THR A 85 21.09 -24.43 -3.45
N THR A 86 21.84 -24.91 -4.43
CA THR A 86 21.33 -25.32 -5.74
C THR A 86 20.36 -26.48 -5.54
N LEU A 87 19.06 -26.18 -5.53
CA LEU A 87 18.02 -27.18 -5.67
C LEU A 87 18.11 -27.74 -7.10
N PRO A 88 18.17 -29.08 -7.30
CA PRO A 88 18.25 -29.65 -8.64
C PRO A 88 17.02 -29.22 -9.45
N GLY A 89 17.24 -28.50 -10.56
CA GLY A 89 16.19 -28.11 -11.50
C GLY A 89 15.81 -26.63 -11.57
N LEU A 90 16.48 -25.72 -10.84
CA LEU A 90 16.23 -24.27 -10.97
C LEU A 90 17.52 -23.52 -11.32
N GLN A 91 17.75 -23.26 -12.62
CA GLN A 91 18.82 -22.37 -13.06
C GLN A 91 18.35 -20.91 -12.97
N GLN A 92 19.09 -20.08 -12.22
CA GLN A 92 18.87 -18.63 -12.15
C GLN A 92 20.12 -17.90 -12.64
N SER A 93 20.07 -17.38 -13.87
CA SER A 93 20.99 -16.39 -14.40
C SER A 93 20.65 -15.02 -13.81
N VAL A 94 21.57 -14.43 -13.06
CA VAL A 94 21.52 -13.03 -12.62
C VAL A 94 22.58 -12.27 -13.39
N ALA A 95 22.17 -11.21 -14.09
CA ALA A 95 23.06 -10.23 -14.69
C ALA A 95 22.91 -8.92 -13.92
N THR A 96 24.04 -8.35 -13.49
CA THR A 96 24.10 -7.07 -12.78
C THR A 96 24.24 -5.94 -13.79
N GLY A 97 23.24 -5.05 -13.85
CA GLY A 97 23.26 -3.82 -14.66
C GLY A 97 22.31 -2.79 -14.04
N GLY A 98 22.79 -1.55 -13.90
CA GLY A 98 22.21 -0.49 -13.06
C GLY A 98 20.78 -0.05 -13.39
N SER A 99 20.10 0.39 -12.33
CA SER A 99 18.79 1.04 -12.26
C SER A 99 17.61 0.25 -12.83
N GLY A 100 16.95 -0.51 -11.94
CA GLY A 100 15.59 -1.03 -12.14
C GLY A 100 15.55 -2.49 -12.57
N TYR A 101 14.93 -3.33 -11.74
CA TYR A 101 14.70 -4.75 -12.04
C TYR A 101 13.76 -4.88 -13.24
N SER A 102 14.33 -5.13 -14.42
CA SER A 102 13.61 -5.51 -15.63
C SER A 102 14.19 -6.83 -16.13
N VAL A 103 13.41 -7.91 -16.10
CA VAL A 103 13.78 -9.16 -16.79
C VAL A 103 13.38 -9.03 -18.24
N ALA A 104 14.28 -8.50 -19.06
CA ALA A 104 14.18 -8.56 -20.51
C ALA A 104 15.54 -9.00 -21.07
N GLY A 105 15.56 -10.20 -21.64
CA GLY A 105 16.70 -10.81 -22.32
C GLY A 105 16.44 -12.31 -22.42
N GLY A 106 16.17 -12.92 -23.57
CA GLY A 106 16.71 -12.60 -24.90
C GLY A 106 18.08 -13.26 -25.05
N GLY A 107 18.15 -14.59 -24.99
CA GLY A 107 19.38 -15.38 -25.17
C GLY A 107 19.09 -16.89 -25.08
N PRO A 108 19.82 -17.74 -25.83
CA PRO A 108 19.32 -19.04 -26.30
C PRO A 108 19.23 -20.07 -25.18
N ILE A 109 18.10 -20.76 -25.12
CA ILE A 109 17.98 -22.02 -24.38
C ILE A 109 18.95 -23.03 -24.98
N THR A 110 19.95 -23.46 -24.21
CA THR A 110 20.74 -24.65 -24.54
C THR A 110 19.82 -25.86 -24.41
N GLU A 111 19.41 -26.38 -25.56
CA GLU A 111 18.70 -27.64 -25.70
C GLU A 111 19.64 -28.78 -25.27
N LEU A 112 19.32 -29.49 -24.20
CA LEU A 112 19.97 -30.76 -23.88
C LEU A 112 19.41 -31.83 -24.83
N VAL A 113 20.11 -32.05 -25.95
CA VAL A 113 19.89 -33.23 -26.78
C VAL A 113 20.59 -34.41 -26.13
N GLU A 114 19.81 -35.34 -25.57
CA GLU A 114 20.28 -36.70 -25.28
C GLU A 114 20.47 -37.42 -26.64
N ALA A 115 21.72 -37.62 -27.04
CA ALA A 115 22.05 -38.30 -28.29
C ALA A 115 21.76 -39.80 -28.18
N GLY A 116 20.69 -40.29 -28.84
CA GLY A 116 20.53 -41.74 -29.02
C GLY A 116 19.14 -42.26 -29.39
N LYS A 117 18.52 -41.81 -30.49
CA LYS A 117 17.55 -42.61 -31.27
C LYS A 117 17.16 -41.92 -32.58
N PRO A 118 17.22 -42.58 -33.75
CA PRO A 118 16.71 -42.03 -35.00
C PRO A 118 15.22 -42.34 -35.15
N GLY A 119 14.37 -41.32 -35.19
CA GLY A 119 12.98 -41.48 -35.60
C GLY A 119 12.04 -40.35 -35.19
N SER A 120 11.55 -39.63 -36.21
CA SER A 120 10.31 -38.83 -36.25
C SER A 120 10.27 -37.44 -35.60
N ALA A 121 10.39 -36.46 -36.49
CA ALA A 121 9.60 -35.23 -36.64
C ALA A 121 8.51 -34.95 -35.60
N VAL A 122 8.56 -33.77 -34.98
CA VAL A 122 7.82 -32.52 -35.29
C VAL A 122 8.21 -31.55 -34.18
N THR A 123 8.87 -30.43 -34.49
CA THR A 123 9.18 -29.39 -33.51
C THR A 123 7.92 -28.54 -33.29
N PRO A 124 7.22 -28.59 -32.14
CA PRO A 124 6.23 -27.56 -31.83
C PRO A 124 6.98 -26.24 -31.61
N THR A 125 6.61 -25.20 -32.35
CA THR A 125 7.07 -23.83 -32.06
C THR A 125 6.68 -23.51 -30.61
N PRO A 126 7.64 -23.16 -29.73
CA PRO A 126 7.30 -22.84 -28.35
C PRO A 126 6.48 -21.57 -28.31
N THR A 127 5.19 -21.68 -27.99
CA THR A 127 4.35 -20.53 -27.61
C THR A 127 4.95 -19.94 -26.35
N ILE A 128 5.54 -18.74 -26.48
CA ILE A 128 6.04 -17.98 -25.33
C ILE A 128 4.83 -17.65 -24.45
N PRO A 129 4.75 -18.14 -23.20
CA PRO A 129 3.72 -17.70 -22.28
C PRO A 129 3.93 -16.20 -22.02
N THR A 130 2.95 -15.37 -22.36
CA THR A 130 2.95 -13.95 -21.98
C THR A 130 2.99 -13.85 -20.47
N SER A 131 4.11 -13.39 -19.91
CA SER A 131 4.21 -13.03 -18.50
C SER A 131 3.10 -12.04 -18.13
N PRO A 132 2.39 -12.20 -17.00
CA PRO A 132 1.37 -11.26 -16.58
C PRO A 132 2.01 -9.89 -16.40
N THR A 133 1.57 -8.91 -17.19
CA THR A 133 1.98 -7.52 -17.03
C THR A 133 1.40 -6.99 -15.73
N TYR A 134 2.23 -6.74 -14.72
CA TYR A 134 1.82 -6.04 -13.51
C TYR A 134 1.48 -4.59 -13.87
N GLN A 135 0.21 -4.21 -13.67
CA GLN A 135 -0.23 -2.83 -13.83
C GLN A 135 -0.25 -2.17 -12.44
N PRO A 136 0.49 -1.08 -12.20
CA PRO A 136 0.45 -0.39 -10.93
C PRO A 136 -0.96 0.17 -10.67
N PRO A 137 -1.35 0.33 -9.39
CA PRO A 137 -2.63 0.95 -9.06
C PRO A 137 -2.67 2.40 -9.56
N SER A 138 -3.83 2.82 -10.05
CA SER A 138 -4.04 4.21 -10.47
C SER A 138 -4.53 5.07 -9.32
N TYR A 139 -4.24 6.37 -9.37
CA TYR A 139 -4.62 7.33 -8.34
C TYR A 139 -4.83 8.73 -8.91
N THR A 140 -5.88 9.40 -8.43
CA THR A 140 -6.15 10.82 -8.65
C THR A 140 -6.49 11.45 -7.30
N SER A 141 -5.83 12.56 -6.96
CA SER A 141 -6.15 13.33 -5.76
C SER A 141 -7.50 14.05 -5.90
N ALA A 142 -8.23 14.21 -4.79
CA ALA A 142 -9.43 15.04 -4.70
C ALA A 142 -9.13 16.56 -4.76
N GLU A 143 -7.86 16.95 -4.59
CA GLU A 143 -7.45 18.35 -4.57
C GLU A 143 -7.83 19.07 -5.86
N GLY A 144 -8.49 20.22 -5.74
CA GLY A 144 -8.96 21.01 -6.89
C GLY A 144 -10.19 20.46 -7.61
N MET A 145 -10.76 19.32 -7.21
CA MET A 145 -11.96 18.76 -7.84
C MET A 145 -13.28 19.42 -7.39
N ALA A 146 -13.23 20.20 -6.31
CA ALA A 146 -14.42 20.77 -5.70
C ALA A 146 -15.16 21.74 -6.64
N TYR A 147 -16.45 21.49 -6.83
CA TYR A 147 -17.37 22.43 -7.45
C TYR A 147 -17.62 23.65 -6.56
N LYS A 148 -18.30 24.68 -7.08
CA LYS A 148 -18.58 25.95 -6.37
C LYS A 148 -19.27 25.78 -5.01
N ASP A 149 -20.09 24.76 -4.86
CA ASP A 149 -20.81 24.42 -3.63
C ASP A 149 -20.08 23.38 -2.77
N GLY A 150 -18.89 22.92 -3.20
CA GLY A 150 -17.96 22.12 -2.39
C GLY A 150 -18.07 20.60 -2.51
N HIS A 151 -18.98 20.07 -3.34
CA HIS A 151 -18.96 18.65 -3.69
C HIS A 151 -17.85 18.36 -4.71
N ILE A 152 -17.38 17.13 -4.82
CA ILE A 152 -16.32 16.71 -5.77
C ILE A 152 -16.86 15.89 -6.94
N GLY A 153 -18.09 15.40 -6.83
CA GLY A 153 -18.74 14.64 -7.89
C GLY A 153 -20.20 14.29 -7.57
N THR A 154 -20.86 13.61 -8.48
CA THR A 154 -22.25 13.13 -8.32
C THR A 154 -22.32 11.66 -8.71
N ILE A 155 -22.96 10.85 -7.87
CA ILE A 155 -23.19 9.42 -8.09
C ILE A 155 -24.68 9.20 -8.33
N LYS A 156 -25.00 8.54 -9.44
CA LYS A 156 -26.36 8.19 -9.83
C LYS A 156 -26.52 6.69 -10.02
N ILE A 157 -27.56 6.14 -9.42
CA ILE A 157 -27.91 4.71 -9.48
C ILE A 157 -29.38 4.62 -9.91
N PRO A 158 -29.66 4.53 -11.22
CA PRO A 158 -31.02 4.62 -11.74
C PRO A 158 -32.00 3.58 -11.18
N SER A 159 -31.54 2.33 -11.03
CA SER A 159 -32.36 1.22 -10.52
C SER A 159 -32.90 1.47 -9.11
N LEU A 160 -32.18 2.26 -8.31
CA LEU A 160 -32.55 2.60 -6.93
C LEU A 160 -33.06 4.03 -6.77
N LYS A 161 -33.16 4.81 -7.86
CA LYS A 161 -33.50 6.24 -7.84
C LYS A 161 -32.59 7.07 -6.91
N ILE A 162 -31.33 6.66 -6.79
CA ILE A 162 -30.31 7.40 -6.05
C ILE A 162 -29.66 8.40 -7.00
N ASP A 163 -29.63 9.67 -6.61
CA ASP A 163 -28.93 10.75 -7.29
C ASP A 163 -28.37 11.66 -6.19
N MET A 164 -27.07 11.51 -5.89
CA MET A 164 -26.45 12.12 -4.72
C MET A 164 -25.10 12.74 -5.04
N LYS A 165 -24.86 13.91 -4.44
CA LYS A 165 -23.56 14.56 -4.44
C LYS A 165 -22.58 13.82 -3.55
N LEU A 166 -21.34 13.71 -4.00
CA LEU A 166 -20.19 13.18 -3.29
C LEU A 166 -19.34 14.34 -2.77
N TRP A 167 -19.09 14.35 -1.46
CA TRP A 167 -18.35 15.39 -0.75
C TRP A 167 -17.05 14.82 -0.22
N GLU A 168 -15.96 15.60 -0.28
CA GLU A 168 -14.67 15.15 0.23
C GLU A 168 -14.71 14.86 1.73
N GLY A 169 -14.13 13.72 2.13
CA GLY A 169 -13.99 13.25 3.51
C GLY A 169 -15.18 12.46 4.05
N GLU A 170 -14.89 11.43 4.86
CA GLU A 170 -15.85 10.54 5.52
C GLU A 170 -16.36 11.08 6.87
N THR A 171 -16.79 12.35 6.90
CA THR A 171 -17.20 13.06 8.12
C THR A 171 -18.73 13.19 8.28
N ASN A 172 -19.19 13.50 9.48
CA ASN A 172 -20.59 13.88 9.71
C ASN A 172 -21.01 15.13 8.91
N ALA A 173 -20.07 16.01 8.57
CA ALA A 173 -20.37 17.24 7.83
C ALA A 173 -20.63 16.97 6.34
N SER A 174 -19.87 16.06 5.73
CA SER A 174 -20.06 15.61 4.34
C SER A 174 -21.30 14.74 4.21
N MET A 175 -21.44 13.70 5.06
CA MET A 175 -22.57 12.77 5.00
C MET A 175 -23.94 13.40 5.32
N ARG A 176 -23.97 14.58 5.95
CA ARG A 176 -25.21 15.36 6.13
C ARG A 176 -25.71 16.00 4.83
N LYS A 177 -24.84 16.17 3.83
CA LYS A 177 -25.15 16.83 2.56
C LYS A 177 -25.29 15.85 1.38
N GLY A 178 -24.89 14.60 1.57
CA GLY A 178 -24.84 13.59 0.50
C GLY A 178 -23.97 12.40 0.90
N LEU A 179 -23.17 11.91 -0.03
CA LEU A 179 -22.17 10.87 0.18
C LEU A 179 -20.85 11.48 0.65
N GLY A 180 -20.10 10.77 1.48
CA GLY A 180 -18.73 11.12 1.85
C GLY A 180 -17.72 10.30 1.03
N HIS A 181 -16.75 10.95 0.41
CA HIS A 181 -15.61 10.29 -0.20
C HIS A 181 -14.62 9.85 0.87
N TYR A 182 -14.05 8.65 0.73
CA TYR A 182 -12.95 8.23 1.60
C TYR A 182 -11.67 8.93 1.16
N SER A 183 -11.14 9.84 2.00
CA SER A 183 -9.97 10.64 1.64
C SER A 183 -8.70 9.81 1.39
N SER A 184 -8.66 8.56 1.86
CA SER A 184 -7.58 7.61 1.57
C SER A 184 -7.67 6.93 0.21
N THR A 185 -8.77 7.11 -0.52
CA THR A 185 -9.01 6.51 -1.84
C THR A 185 -8.82 7.52 -2.97
N SER A 186 -8.76 7.03 -4.22
CA SER A 186 -8.66 7.92 -5.38
C SER A 186 -9.98 8.63 -5.62
N ALA A 187 -9.95 9.87 -6.10
CA ALA A 187 -11.15 10.62 -6.42
C ALA A 187 -11.64 10.41 -7.86
N TRP A 188 -10.83 9.82 -8.74
CA TRP A 188 -11.18 9.60 -10.15
C TRP A 188 -10.61 8.30 -10.75
N ASP A 189 -9.29 8.19 -10.94
CA ASP A 189 -8.65 7.00 -11.53
C ASP A 189 -8.24 5.97 -10.48
N GLY A 190 -8.55 4.69 -10.70
CA GLY A 190 -8.36 3.63 -9.71
C GLY A 190 -9.64 3.38 -8.89
N ASN A 191 -9.50 3.13 -7.58
CA ASN A 191 -10.64 2.84 -6.71
C ASN A 191 -11.16 4.11 -6.03
N VAL A 192 -12.36 4.52 -6.39
CA VAL A 192 -13.09 5.62 -5.75
C VAL A 192 -13.99 5.07 -4.65
N GLY A 193 -13.67 5.39 -3.41
CA GLY A 193 -14.44 4.97 -2.24
C GLY A 193 -15.46 6.03 -1.83
N ALA A 194 -16.72 5.64 -1.68
CA ALA A 194 -17.76 6.51 -1.10
C ALA A 194 -18.57 5.80 -0.01
N CYS A 195 -18.91 6.52 1.03
CA CYS A 195 -19.78 6.08 2.11
C CYS A 195 -21.04 6.93 2.24
N GLY A 196 -22.10 6.32 2.76
CA GLY A 196 -23.34 7.02 3.07
C GLY A 196 -24.14 6.35 4.18
N HIS A 197 -25.04 7.14 4.78
CA HIS A 197 -25.91 6.64 5.84
C HIS A 197 -26.86 5.54 5.35
N ASN A 198 -27.14 4.55 6.20
CA ASN A 198 -28.07 3.47 5.84
C ASN A 198 -29.54 3.92 5.91
N ARG A 199 -29.90 4.66 6.96
CA ARG A 199 -31.28 5.02 7.31
C ARG A 199 -31.35 6.34 8.08
N GLY A 200 -32.57 6.86 8.24
CA GLY A 200 -32.86 7.98 9.14
C GLY A 200 -32.38 9.36 8.66
N THR A 201 -31.95 9.47 7.40
CA THR A 201 -31.52 10.75 6.80
C THR A 201 -32.08 10.90 5.40
N LYS A 202 -32.14 12.15 4.90
CA LYS A 202 -32.55 12.46 3.52
C LYS A 202 -31.64 11.81 2.47
N TYR A 203 -30.35 11.61 2.81
CA TYR A 203 -29.32 11.11 1.90
C TYR A 203 -28.93 9.66 2.23
N ALA A 204 -29.89 8.86 2.66
CA ALA A 204 -29.67 7.46 3.01
C ALA A 204 -29.56 6.59 1.76
N ILE A 205 -28.55 5.70 1.74
CA ILE A 205 -28.27 4.74 0.65
C ILE A 205 -28.41 3.29 1.10
N GLY A 206 -29.14 3.00 2.17
CA GLY A 206 -29.33 1.62 2.67
C GLY A 206 -29.93 0.65 1.65
N THR A 207 -30.52 1.16 0.56
CA THR A 207 -31.05 0.37 -0.55
C THR A 207 -29.99 -0.19 -1.49
N ILE A 208 -28.71 0.23 -1.40
CA ILE A 208 -27.63 -0.30 -2.26
C ILE A 208 -27.43 -1.81 -2.11
N LYS A 209 -27.86 -2.40 -0.98
CA LYS A 209 -27.88 -3.85 -0.75
C LYS A 209 -28.77 -4.63 -1.73
N ASN A 210 -29.69 -3.93 -2.41
CA ASN A 210 -30.60 -4.51 -3.37
C ASN A 210 -30.06 -4.45 -4.81
N LEU A 211 -28.87 -3.88 -5.02
CA LEU A 211 -28.22 -3.88 -6.33
C LEU A 211 -27.90 -5.28 -6.78
N LYS A 212 -27.88 -5.46 -8.09
CA LYS A 212 -27.57 -6.71 -8.75
C LYS A 212 -26.34 -6.53 -9.63
N GLN A 213 -25.63 -7.62 -9.86
CA GLN A 213 -24.54 -7.63 -10.83
C GLN A 213 -25.05 -7.16 -12.20
N GLY A 214 -24.31 -6.25 -12.83
CA GLY A 214 -24.69 -5.60 -14.08
C GLY A 214 -25.51 -4.31 -13.92
N ASP A 215 -26.04 -4.00 -12.73
CA ASP A 215 -26.69 -2.72 -12.49
C ASP A 215 -25.72 -1.56 -12.76
N THR A 216 -26.24 -0.49 -13.35
CA THR A 216 -25.43 0.65 -13.77
C THR A 216 -25.31 1.70 -12.68
N ILE A 217 -24.09 2.19 -12.48
CA ILE A 217 -23.80 3.36 -11.65
C ILE A 217 -23.06 4.39 -12.51
N THR A 218 -23.48 5.64 -12.46
CA THR A 218 -22.82 6.74 -13.16
C THR A 218 -22.14 7.65 -12.15
N TYR A 219 -20.87 7.96 -12.37
CA TYR A 219 -20.09 8.90 -11.57
C TYR A 219 -19.66 10.08 -12.44
N THR A 220 -20.03 11.28 -12.02
CA THR A 220 -19.74 12.53 -12.74
C THR A 220 -18.86 13.42 -11.89
N THR A 221 -17.76 13.90 -12.45
CA THR A 221 -16.84 14.88 -11.84
C THR A 221 -16.49 15.97 -12.86
N MET A 222 -15.61 16.90 -12.47
CA MET A 222 -15.08 17.89 -13.41
C MET A 222 -14.27 17.28 -14.55
N TYR A 223 -13.76 16.05 -14.40
CA TYR A 223 -13.00 15.36 -15.45
C TYR A 223 -13.90 14.64 -16.47
N GLY A 224 -15.20 14.51 -16.18
CA GLY A 224 -16.16 13.90 -17.07
C GLY A 224 -17.12 12.97 -16.37
N THR A 225 -17.75 12.10 -17.14
CA THR A 225 -18.72 11.12 -16.66
C THR A 225 -18.26 9.72 -17.00
N ARG A 226 -18.25 8.83 -16.00
CA ARG A 226 -17.95 7.40 -16.16
C ARG A 226 -19.17 6.56 -15.81
N THR A 227 -19.33 5.48 -16.55
CA THR A 227 -20.36 4.47 -16.33
C THR A 227 -19.72 3.21 -15.82
N TYR A 228 -20.25 2.67 -14.72
CA TYR A 228 -19.76 1.47 -14.05
C TYR A 228 -20.87 0.43 -14.03
N ALA A 229 -20.48 -0.85 -14.12
CA ALA A 229 -21.38 -1.98 -13.90
C ALA A 229 -21.03 -2.65 -12.56
N VAL A 230 -22.04 -2.89 -11.73
CA VAL A 230 -21.89 -3.58 -10.44
C VAL A 230 -21.33 -4.98 -10.69
N THR A 231 -20.25 -5.32 -9.98
CA THR A 231 -19.59 -6.63 -10.03
C THR A 231 -19.76 -7.40 -8.72
N LEU A 232 -19.95 -6.70 -7.60
CA LEU A 232 -20.04 -7.31 -6.27
C LEU A 232 -21.00 -6.52 -5.38
N VAL A 233 -21.83 -7.26 -4.64
CA VAL A 233 -22.64 -6.76 -3.52
C VAL A 233 -22.46 -7.75 -2.37
N LYS A 234 -21.96 -7.30 -1.23
CA LYS A 234 -21.62 -8.18 -0.11
C LYS A 234 -21.82 -7.50 1.23
N THR A 235 -22.18 -8.27 2.25
CA THR A 235 -22.09 -7.84 3.65
C THR A 235 -20.72 -8.24 4.21
N ILE A 236 -20.01 -7.29 4.80
CA ILE A 236 -18.65 -7.45 5.33
C ILE A 236 -18.58 -6.96 6.79
N SER A 237 -17.51 -7.35 7.49
CA SER A 237 -17.21 -6.78 8.81
C SER A 237 -16.97 -5.27 8.70
N ASN A 238 -17.35 -4.50 9.73
CA ASN A 238 -17.12 -3.06 9.76
C ASN A 238 -15.63 -2.67 9.82
N THR A 239 -14.75 -3.64 10.09
CA THR A 239 -13.28 -3.54 10.10
C THR A 239 -12.63 -4.01 8.80
N ASP A 240 -13.40 -4.55 7.85
CA ASP A 240 -12.86 -5.03 6.58
C ASP A 240 -12.74 -3.88 5.58
N TRP A 241 -11.53 -3.33 5.49
CA TRP A 241 -11.18 -2.23 4.59
C TRP A 241 -10.51 -2.69 3.29
N SER A 242 -10.44 -4.00 3.05
CA SER A 242 -9.75 -4.57 1.87
C SER A 242 -10.36 -4.11 0.54
N TYR A 243 -11.66 -3.80 0.53
CA TYR A 243 -12.37 -3.34 -0.68
C TYR A 243 -12.10 -1.86 -1.03
N LEU A 244 -11.48 -1.09 -0.14
CA LEU A 244 -11.06 0.30 -0.41
C LEU A 244 -9.61 0.41 -0.92
N GLN A 245 -8.89 -0.72 -1.02
CA GLN A 245 -7.52 -0.71 -1.52
C GLN A 245 -7.45 -0.21 -2.96
N ALA A 246 -6.32 0.40 -3.32
CA ALA A 246 -6.12 0.93 -4.66
C ALA A 246 -6.12 -0.19 -5.71
N THR A 247 -6.65 0.11 -6.89
CA THR A 247 -6.79 -0.84 -8.00
C THR A 247 -6.18 -0.26 -9.28
N SER A 248 -5.74 -1.13 -10.18
CA SER A 248 -5.26 -0.73 -11.51
C SER A 248 -6.42 -0.47 -12.49
N ASP A 249 -7.58 -1.10 -12.27
CA ASP A 249 -8.83 -0.78 -12.94
C ASP A 249 -9.57 0.40 -12.27
N ASN A 250 -10.38 1.09 -13.06
CA ASN A 250 -11.29 2.11 -12.55
C ASN A 250 -12.49 1.44 -11.89
N ARG A 251 -12.61 1.64 -10.58
CA ARG A 251 -13.60 1.01 -9.71
C ARG A 251 -14.29 2.04 -8.84
N LEU A 252 -15.58 1.84 -8.61
CA LEU A 252 -16.35 2.58 -7.63
C LEU A 252 -16.75 1.63 -6.50
N THR A 253 -16.37 1.95 -5.27
CA THR A 253 -16.70 1.18 -4.08
C THR A 253 -17.64 2.00 -3.20
N LEU A 254 -18.88 1.54 -3.04
CA LEU A 254 -19.88 2.17 -2.17
C LEU A 254 -20.03 1.37 -0.88
N THR A 255 -20.06 2.06 0.26
CA THR A 255 -20.31 1.43 1.56
C THR A 255 -21.45 2.09 2.32
N THR A 256 -22.19 1.28 3.07
CA THR A 256 -23.16 1.76 4.06
C THR A 256 -23.23 0.81 5.24
N CYS A 257 -23.65 1.29 6.41
CA CYS A 257 -23.88 0.41 7.57
C CYS A 257 -24.99 -0.60 7.25
N LEU A 258 -25.04 -1.74 7.96
CA LEU A 258 -26.21 -2.62 7.92
C LEU A 258 -27.18 -2.25 9.04
N ALA A 259 -28.49 -2.27 8.75
CA ALA A 259 -29.52 -1.97 9.73
C ALA A 259 -29.46 -2.97 10.90
N ASP A 260 -29.40 -2.46 12.12
CA ASP A 260 -29.40 -3.25 13.37
C ASP A 260 -28.19 -4.19 13.55
N HIS A 261 -27.17 -4.02 12.71
CA HIS A 261 -25.92 -4.77 12.70
C HIS A 261 -24.73 -3.80 12.62
N PRO A 262 -24.38 -3.09 13.72
CA PRO A 262 -23.29 -2.10 13.73
C PRO A 262 -21.91 -2.69 13.42
N GLU A 263 -21.74 -3.98 13.64
CA GLU A 263 -20.55 -4.77 13.29
C GLU A 263 -20.44 -5.05 11.79
N SER A 264 -21.46 -4.74 11.00
CA SER A 264 -21.54 -5.08 9.58
C SER A 264 -21.73 -3.86 8.66
N ARG A 265 -21.15 -3.95 7.47
CA ARG A 265 -21.33 -2.99 6.37
C ARG A 265 -21.78 -3.71 5.12
N VAL A 266 -22.59 -3.06 4.31
CA VAL A 266 -22.82 -3.46 2.92
C VAL A 266 -21.77 -2.76 2.07
N VAL A 267 -21.06 -3.53 1.25
CA VAL A 267 -20.14 -3.04 0.23
C VAL A 267 -20.67 -3.40 -1.15
N VAL A 268 -20.59 -2.44 -2.06
CA VAL A 268 -20.87 -2.61 -3.49
C VAL A 268 -19.64 -2.19 -4.26
N GLN A 269 -19.14 -3.05 -5.14
CA GLN A 269 -18.10 -2.67 -6.11
C GLN A 269 -18.68 -2.70 -7.52
N ALA A 270 -18.30 -1.70 -8.31
CA ALA A 270 -18.62 -1.60 -9.72
C ALA A 270 -17.38 -1.21 -10.51
N VAL A 271 -17.20 -1.79 -11.70
CA VAL A 271 -16.03 -1.55 -12.57
C VAL A 271 -16.46 -0.76 -13.79
N GLU A 272 -15.60 0.17 -14.24
CA GLU A 272 -15.88 1.03 -15.39
C GLU A 272 -16.15 0.19 -16.65
N VAL A 273 -17.23 0.50 -17.36
CA VAL A 273 -17.56 -0.07 -18.66
C VAL A 273 -17.14 0.95 -19.72
N ARG A 274 -16.05 0.65 -20.44
CA ARG A 274 -15.64 1.45 -21.59
C ARG A 274 -16.58 1.16 -22.74
N SER A 275 -17.15 2.23 -23.31
CA SER A 275 -17.99 2.18 -24.52
C SER A 275 -17.15 2.32 -25.77
#